data_AF-A0A538C7M6-F1
#
_entry.id   AF-A0A538C7M6-F1
#
_cell.length_a   1.000
_cell.length_b   1.000
_cell.length_c   1.000
_cell.angle_alpha   90.00
_cell.angle_beta   90.00
_cell.angle_gamma   90.00
#
_symmetry.space_group_name_H-M   'P 1'
#
loop_
_entity.id
_entity.type
_entity.pdbx_description
1 polymer ?
#
loop_
_entity_poly.entity_id
_entity_poly.type
_entity_poly.pdbx_seq_one_letter_code
_entity_poly.pdbx_strand_id
1 'polypeptide(L)'
;MLHALIAATGEPLEYGKAAGRAIALGFGAGGGAAGAGAGIGAVFNASIQSKTRQPELRAEVERDQWLGFALTEACFFYGLVGGFIAFFL
;
A
#
# COMPACT_ATOMS: atom_id res chain seq x y z
N MET A 1 -30.59 -14.43 30.16
CA MET A 1 -29.73 -15.60 29.89
C MET A 1 -29.91 -16.10 28.46
N LEU A 2 -31.11 -16.49 28.01
CA LEU A 2 -31.38 -16.91 26.62
C LEU A 2 -31.06 -15.81 25.56
N HIS A 3 -31.44 -14.56 25.82
CA HIS A 3 -31.16 -13.42 24.93
C HIS A 3 -29.65 -13.09 24.81
N ALA A 4 -28.85 -13.38 25.84
CA ALA A 4 -27.39 -13.20 25.79
C ALA A 4 -26.70 -14.34 25.01
N LEU A 5 -27.31 -15.52 24.98
CA LEU A 5 -26.83 -16.67 24.21
C LEU A 5 -27.06 -16.48 22.70
N ILE A 6 -28.20 -15.89 22.32
CA ILE A 6 -28.53 -15.56 20.92
C ILE A 6 -27.62 -14.43 20.38
N ALA A 7 -27.21 -13.49 21.23
CA ALA A 7 -26.27 -12.44 20.85
C ALA A 7 -24.82 -12.94 20.67
N ALA A 8 -24.47 -14.10 21.25
CA ALA A 8 -23.13 -14.69 21.17
C ALA A 8 -22.95 -15.60 19.94
N THR A 9 -24.04 -15.95 19.26
CA THR A 9 -24.01 -16.71 17.99
C THR A 9 -24.09 -15.73 16.83
N GLY A 10 -22.97 -15.08 16.49
CA GLY A 10 -22.86 -14.45 15.18
C GLY A 10 -23.10 -15.51 14.10
N GLU A 11 -23.93 -15.22 13.11
CA GLU A 11 -24.15 -16.14 11.99
C GLU A 11 -22.78 -16.43 11.34
N PRO A 12 -22.43 -17.68 10.99
CA PRO A 12 -21.13 -18.01 10.38
C PRO A 12 -20.75 -17.13 9.18
N LEU A 13 -21.76 -16.63 8.47
CA LEU A 13 -21.63 -15.69 7.37
C LEU A 13 -21.07 -14.31 7.81
N GLU A 14 -21.40 -13.84 9.01
CA GLU A 14 -20.93 -12.56 9.54
C GLU A 14 -19.43 -12.60 9.84
N TYR A 15 -18.97 -13.67 10.49
CA TYR A 15 -17.54 -13.90 10.73
C TYR A 15 -16.75 -14.03 9.42
N GLY A 16 -17.31 -14.75 8.43
CA GLY A 16 -16.71 -14.87 7.10
C GLY A 16 -16.56 -13.51 6.39
N LYS A 17 -17.58 -12.65 6.46
CA LYS A 17 -17.53 -11.29 5.91
C LYS A 17 -16.47 -10.42 6.62
N ALA A 18 -16.43 -10.44 7.95
CA ALA A 18 -15.45 -9.68 8.72
C ALA A 18 -14.01 -10.10 8.42
N ALA A 19 -13.75 -11.41 8.36
CA ALA A 19 -12.45 -11.95 7.98
C ALA A 19 -12.06 -11.57 6.54
N GLY A 20 -12.99 -11.70 5.59
CA GLY A 20 -12.76 -11.33 4.18
C GLY A 20 -12.39 -9.86 4.02
N ARG A 21 -13.10 -8.96 4.72
CA ARG A 21 -12.80 -7.52 4.75
C ARG A 21 -11.41 -7.23 5.30
N ALA A 22 -11.04 -7.86 6.42
CA ALA A 22 -9.72 -7.67 7.03
C ALA A 22 -8.58 -8.17 6.13
N ILE A 23 -8.77 -9.32 5.47
CA ILE A 23 -7.81 -9.86 4.49
C ILE A 23 -7.67 -8.91 3.30
N ALA A 24 -8.79 -8.40 2.77
CA ALA A 24 -8.76 -7.46 1.64
C ALA A 24 -8.02 -6.17 1.98
N LEU A 25 -8.20 -5.63 3.19
CA LEU A 25 -7.43 -4.48 3.67
C LEU A 25 -5.93 -4.80 3.76
N GLY A 26 -5.59 -5.93 4.40
CA GLY A 26 -4.20 -6.37 4.55
C GLY A 26 -3.51 -6.58 3.21
N PHE A 27 -4.22 -7.15 2.24
CA PHE A 27 -3.69 -7.39 0.90
C PHE A 27 -3.56 -6.10 0.08
N GLY A 28 -4.55 -5.20 0.13
CA GLY A 28 -4.51 -3.91 -0.55
C GLY A 28 -3.40 -3.01 -0.01
N ALA A 29 -3.36 -2.81 1.31
CA ALA A 29 -2.35 -1.98 1.96
C ALA A 29 -0.96 -2.63 1.91
N GLY A 30 -0.85 -3.93 2.23
CA GLY A 30 0.42 -4.65 2.26
C GLY A 30 1.01 -4.86 0.87
N GLY A 31 0.18 -5.21 -0.11
CA GLY A 31 0.60 -5.35 -1.51
C GLY A 31 1.06 -4.02 -2.11
N GLY A 32 0.31 -2.94 -1.85
CA GLY A 32 0.71 -1.59 -2.23
C GLY A 32 2.04 -1.17 -1.60
N ALA A 33 2.22 -1.45 -0.29
CA ALA A 33 3.44 -1.11 0.44
C ALA A 33 4.66 -1.89 -0.06
N ALA A 34 4.50 -3.18 -0.37
CA ALA A 34 5.57 -4.00 -0.93
C ALA A 34 6.03 -3.50 -2.31
N GLY A 35 5.08 -3.18 -3.19
CA GLY A 35 5.38 -2.61 -4.51
C GLY A 35 6.07 -1.25 -4.40
N ALA A 36 5.55 -0.38 -3.53
CA ALA A 36 6.15 0.94 -3.35
C ALA A 36 7.54 0.88 -2.72
N GLY A 37 7.73 0.07 -1.68
CA GLY A 37 9.04 -0.10 -1.05
C GLY A 37 10.12 -0.57 -2.04
N ALA A 38 9.81 -1.54 -2.89
CA ALA A 38 10.71 -1.99 -3.94
C ALA A 38 11.00 -0.90 -4.99
N GLY A 39 9.96 -0.18 -5.44
CA GLY A 39 10.09 0.90 -6.43
C GLY A 39 10.92 2.08 -5.90
N ILE A 40 10.68 2.52 -4.66
CA ILE A 40 11.43 3.60 -4.01
C ILE A 40 12.90 3.21 -3.91
N GLY A 41 13.20 1.99 -3.47
CA GLY A 41 14.56 1.49 -3.41
C GLY A 41 15.28 1.55 -4.76
N ALA A 42 14.61 1.14 -5.84
CA ALA A 42 15.16 1.19 -7.19
C ALA A 42 15.39 2.62 -7.69
N VAL A 43 14.42 3.52 -7.51
CA VAL A 43 14.51 4.94 -7.93
C VAL A 43 15.66 5.65 -7.22
N PHE A 44 15.77 5.51 -5.90
CA PHE A 44 16.82 6.17 -5.14
C PHE A 44 18.20 5.57 -5.42
N ASN A 45 18.31 4.25 -5.61
CA ASN A 45 19.56 3.61 -6.00
C ASN A 45 20.08 4.15 -7.36
N ALA A 46 19.21 4.21 -8.37
CA ALA A 46 19.55 4.75 -9.68
C ALA A 46 19.96 6.22 -9.59
N SER A 47 19.23 7.04 -8.81
CA SER A 47 19.56 8.44 -8.58
C SER A 47 20.96 8.62 -7.96
N ILE A 48 21.30 7.86 -6.92
CA ILE A 48 22.62 7.93 -6.26
C ILE A 48 23.73 7.58 -7.26
N GLN A 49 23.56 6.53 -8.06
CA GLN A 49 24.54 6.13 -9.09
C GLN A 49 24.68 7.20 -10.18
N SER A 50 23.58 7.77 -10.66
CA SER A 50 23.63 8.84 -11.67
C SER A 50 24.30 10.11 -11.15
N LYS A 51 23.94 10.56 -9.92
CA LYS A 51 24.49 11.78 -9.29
C LYS A 51 25.99 11.67 -8.96
N THR A 52 26.52 10.45 -8.80
CA THR A 52 27.95 10.21 -8.56
C THR A 52 28.75 10.13 -9.86
N ARG A 53 28.16 9.62 -10.95
CA ARG A 53 28.81 9.52 -12.27
C ARG A 53 28.76 10.82 -13.08
N GLN A 54 27.69 11.60 -12.93
CA GLN A 54 27.45 12.84 -13.68
C GLN A 54 26.95 13.94 -12.73
N PRO A 55 27.84 14.55 -11.93
CA PRO A 55 27.46 15.57 -10.96
C PRO A 55 26.85 16.83 -11.59
N GLU A 56 27.16 17.13 -12.85
CA GLU A 56 26.62 18.25 -13.61
C GLU A 56 25.12 18.11 -13.91
N LEU A 57 24.58 16.89 -13.95
CA LEU A 57 23.15 16.62 -14.20
C LEU A 57 22.32 16.46 -12.92
N ARG A 58 22.88 16.78 -11.75
CA ARG A 58 22.23 16.52 -10.45
C ARG A 58 20.81 17.08 -10.32
N ALA A 59 20.57 18.28 -10.82
CA ALA A 59 19.26 18.93 -10.74
C ALA A 59 18.20 18.19 -11.57
N GLU A 60 18.55 17.75 -12.77
CA GLU A 60 17.65 16.98 -13.64
C GLU A 60 17.37 15.60 -13.07
N VAL A 61 18.42 14.90 -12.61
CA VAL A 61 18.29 13.58 -11.96
C VAL A 61 17.43 13.66 -10.71
N GLU A 62 17.53 14.73 -9.92
CA GLU A 62 16.71 14.92 -8.73
C GLU A 62 15.24 15.18 -9.06
N ARG A 63 14.95 15.98 -10.10
CA ARG A 63 13.58 16.16 -10.62
C ARG A 63 12.96 14.80 -10.98
N ASP A 64 13.70 14.00 -11.75
CA ASP A 64 13.20 12.70 -12.22
C ASP A 64 13.07 11.69 -11.07
N GLN A 65 13.97 11.75 -10.08
CA GLN A 65 13.88 10.97 -8.84
C GLN A 65 12.58 11.28 -8.08
N TRP A 66 12.26 12.56 -7.88
CA TRP A 66 11.03 12.95 -7.17
C TRP A 66 9.76 12.58 -7.94
N LEU A 67 9.79 12.67 -9.27
CA LEU A 67 8.70 12.19 -10.12
C LEU A 67 8.51 10.67 -9.97
N GLY A 68 9.60 9.89 -10.05
CA GLY A 68 9.56 8.44 -9.88
C GLY A 68 9.09 8.02 -8.48
N PHE A 69 9.53 8.73 -7.44
CA PHE A 69 9.07 8.55 -6.07
C PHE A 69 7.56 8.79 -5.95
N ALA A 70 7.07 9.92 -6.47
CA ALA A 70 5.64 10.27 -6.41
C ALA A 70 4.76 9.25 -7.14
N LEU A 71 5.18 8.76 -8.31
CA LEU A 71 4.46 7.70 -9.03
C LEU A 71 4.45 6.37 -8.27
N THR A 72 5.55 6.05 -7.59
CA THR A 72 5.63 4.84 -6.76
C THR A 72 4.71 4.92 -5.54
N GLU A 73 4.65 6.07 -4.87
CA GLU A 73 3.73 6.34 -3.77
C GLU A 73 2.26 6.34 -4.23
N ALA A 74 1.97 6.84 -5.44
CA ALA A 74 0.62 6.79 -5.98
C ALA A 74 0.10 5.35 -6.05
N CYS A 75 0.92 4.39 -6.47
CA CYS A 75 0.56 2.97 -6.47
C CYS A 75 0.27 2.43 -5.07
N PHE A 76 1.03 2.84 -4.05
CA PHE A 76 0.72 2.50 -2.65
C PHE A 76 -0.63 3.06 -2.22
N PHE A 77 -0.89 4.34 -2.47
CA PHE A 77 -2.15 4.97 -2.10
C PHE A 77 -3.34 4.33 -2.82
N TYR A 78 -3.22 3.95 -4.09
CA TYR A 78 -4.29 3.22 -4.79
C TYR A 78 -4.58 1.86 -4.13
N GLY A 79 -3.54 1.10 -3.76
CA GLY A 79 -3.69 -0.17 -3.05
C GLY A 79 -4.33 0.01 -1.67
N LEU A 80 -3.87 1.00 -0.91
CA LEU A 80 -4.39 1.34 0.42
C LEU A 80 -5.86 1.77 0.36
N VAL A 81 -6.20 2.68 -0.56
CA VAL A 81 -7.58 3.15 -0.77
C VAL A 81 -8.49 1.99 -1.17
N GLY A 82 -8.03 1.11 -2.07
CA GLY A 82 -8.77 -0.11 -2.41
C GLY A 82 -9.01 -1.01 -1.19
N GLY A 83 -8.00 -1.16 -0.33
CA GLY A 83 -8.13 -1.88 0.94
C GLY A 83 -9.14 -1.25 1.89
N PHE A 84 -9.14 0.08 2.03
CA PHE A 84 -10.14 0.79 2.85
C PHE A 84 -11.55 0.66 2.28
N ILE A 85 -11.73 0.77 0.96
CA ILE A 85 -13.02 0.54 0.32
C ILE A 85 -13.51 -0.86 0.63
N ALA A 86 -12.67 -1.89 0.47
CA ALA A 86 -13.06 -3.27 0.74
C ALA A 86 -13.40 -3.54 2.22
N PHE A 87 -12.82 -2.79 3.16
CA PHE A 87 -13.05 -2.98 4.59
C PHE A 87 -14.28 -2.22 5.11
N PHE A 88 -14.44 -0.96 4.70
CA PHE A 88 -15.45 -0.06 5.26
C PHE A 88 -16.76 -0.03 4.48
N LEU A 89 -16.77 -0.38 3.20
CA LEU A 89 -17.97 -0.49 2.36
C LEU A 89 -18.44 -1.95 2.25
#